data_AF-A0A960XYU4-F1
#
_entry.id   AF-A0A960XYU4-F1
#
_cell.length_a   1.000
_cell.length_b   1.000
_cell.length_c   1.000
_cell.angle_alpha   90.00
_cell.angle_beta   90.00
_cell.angle_gamma   90.00
#
_symmetry.space_group_name_H-M   'P 1'
#
loop_
_entity.id
_entity.type
_entity.pdbx_description
1 polymer ?
#
loop_
_entity_poly.entity_id
_entity_poly.type
_entity_poly.pdbx_seq_one_letter_code
_entity_poly.pdbx_strand_id
1 'polypeptide(L)'
;MENQFTFLGTSHVVVLFLAVALTWGFVWAGRRDCGTRVALFLDRAPAVALLVSSAAYEMYRFHDGLWEIRYDLPMQLCTWASFAVVITAFTRNQFAFELSYYWILAGSIHGTLTPNLQFDFPHLYFFIYFVGHVSLIVALFYFLFVWKLRPAPGSVKRVFLFTQVYFATAMLTNLALDANYGYLMQKPENPSFLDYMGPWPRYLLEMQALAFFLFVLLYLPFRSRRFAMSSRKSFASVTDYIQNQSEAVRGALEKLRQCILKAVPEARELFNYGIPAFALKKDGKRDDQVMIAGYERHVGFYPHPSAIEHFKEELAGYKTGKGSVQFPLNQPIPEELVMRMVSYRKSLIDKP
;
A
#
# COMPACT_ATOMS: atom_id res chain seq x y z
N MET A 1 -19.50 35.59 24.98
CA MET A 1 -19.96 34.19 24.85
C MET A 1 -19.29 33.63 23.63
N GLU A 2 -18.42 32.65 23.81
CA GLU A 2 -17.83 31.94 22.68
C GLU A 2 -18.88 31.01 22.07
N ASN A 3 -18.86 30.86 20.75
CA ASN A 3 -19.82 30.00 20.06
C ASN A 3 -19.59 28.54 20.46
N GLN A 4 -20.64 27.86 20.90
CA GLN A 4 -20.59 26.42 21.15
C GLN A 4 -20.67 25.65 19.84
N PHE A 5 -19.86 24.60 19.73
CA PHE A 5 -19.82 23.77 18.53
C PHE A 5 -21.17 23.11 18.28
N THR A 6 -21.67 23.25 17.05
CA THR A 6 -22.91 22.58 16.63
C THR A 6 -22.60 21.44 15.67
N PHE A 7 -22.97 20.21 16.05
CA PHE A 7 -22.82 19.05 15.17
C PHE A 7 -23.62 19.25 13.86
N LEU A 8 -22.93 19.10 12.73
CA LEU A 8 -23.45 19.39 11.38
C LEU A 8 -23.93 20.85 11.18
N GLY A 9 -23.47 21.77 12.02
CA GLY A 9 -23.58 23.21 11.76
C GLY A 9 -22.75 23.64 10.54
N THR A 10 -22.94 24.89 10.09
CA THR A 10 -22.31 25.43 8.89
C THR A 10 -20.78 25.27 8.90
N SER A 11 -20.12 25.58 10.01
CA SER A 11 -18.67 25.46 10.19
C SER A 11 -18.19 24.01 10.03
N HIS A 12 -18.88 23.05 10.66
CA HIS A 12 -18.57 21.63 10.55
C HIS A 12 -18.71 21.13 9.10
N VAL A 13 -19.81 21.47 8.42
CA VAL A 13 -20.04 21.07 7.03
C VAL A 13 -18.96 21.64 6.10
N VAL A 14 -18.55 22.90 6.32
CA VAL A 14 -17.44 23.51 5.58
C VAL A 14 -16.14 22.74 5.82
N VAL A 15 -15.83 22.34 7.06
CA VAL A 15 -14.64 21.53 7.35
C VAL A 15 -14.70 20.17 6.65
N LEU A 16 -15.85 19.48 6.64
CA LEU A 16 -16.01 18.22 5.92
C LEU A 16 -15.73 18.38 4.42
N PHE A 17 -16.24 19.45 3.80
CA PHE A 17 -15.96 19.77 2.40
C PHE A 17 -14.47 20.06 2.18
N LEU A 18 -13.86 20.88 3.03
CA LEU A 18 -12.43 21.20 2.96
C LEU A 18 -11.55 19.95 3.14
N ALA A 19 -11.93 19.03 4.03
CA ALA A 19 -11.20 17.78 4.22
C ALA A 19 -11.15 16.95 2.94
N VAL A 20 -12.29 16.82 2.23
CA VAL A 20 -12.36 16.13 0.93
C VAL A 20 -11.58 16.89 -0.14
N ALA A 21 -11.78 18.21 -0.24
CA ALA A 21 -11.14 19.05 -1.25
C ALA A 21 -9.61 19.07 -1.11
N LEU A 22 -9.10 19.21 0.13
CA LEU A 22 -7.66 19.16 0.42
C LEU A 22 -7.10 17.78 0.14
N THR A 23 -7.77 16.71 0.56
CA THR A 23 -7.35 15.34 0.27
C THR A 23 -7.23 15.11 -1.23
N TRP A 24 -8.23 15.51 -2.00
CA TRP A 24 -8.21 15.41 -3.46
C TRP A 24 -7.11 16.27 -4.07
N GLY A 25 -6.98 17.53 -3.66
CA GLY A 25 -5.98 18.48 -4.17
C GLY A 25 -4.55 18.00 -3.95
N PHE A 26 -4.23 17.51 -2.74
CA PHE A 26 -2.91 16.96 -2.42
C PHE A 26 -2.60 15.70 -3.23
N VAL A 27 -3.56 14.78 -3.36
CA VAL A 27 -3.38 13.56 -4.16
C VAL A 27 -3.23 13.89 -5.66
N TRP A 28 -4.03 14.82 -6.17
CA TRP A 28 -3.96 15.28 -7.57
C TRP A 28 -2.61 15.94 -7.87
N ALA A 29 -2.18 16.89 -7.02
CA ALA A 29 -0.92 17.60 -7.19
C ALA A 29 0.27 16.64 -7.07
N GLY A 30 0.28 15.78 -6.05
CA GLY A 30 1.35 14.80 -5.85
C GLY A 30 1.46 13.76 -6.97
N ARG A 31 0.37 13.44 -7.67
CA ARG A 31 0.41 12.54 -8.85
C ARG A 31 0.91 13.21 -10.11
N ARG A 32 0.69 14.52 -10.24
CA ARG A 32 1.05 15.28 -11.43
C ARG A 32 2.52 15.70 -11.42
N ASP A 33 3.08 15.89 -10.24
CA ASP A 33 4.43 16.38 -10.06
C ASP A 33 5.28 15.39 -9.25
N CYS A 34 6.03 14.54 -9.95
CA CYS A 34 6.91 13.53 -9.36
C CYS A 34 8.37 13.98 -9.43
N GLY A 35 8.99 14.21 -8.26
CA GLY A 35 10.45 14.43 -8.16
C GLY A 35 10.90 15.89 -8.09
N THR A 36 9.98 16.85 -7.97
CA THR A 36 10.31 18.27 -7.76
C THR A 36 10.39 18.65 -6.28
N ARG A 37 10.88 19.87 -6.00
CA ARG A 37 10.80 20.46 -4.65
C ARG A 37 9.36 20.59 -4.15
N VAL A 38 8.40 20.80 -5.06
CA VAL A 38 6.96 20.85 -4.72
C VAL A 38 6.47 19.47 -4.28
N ALA A 39 6.88 18.40 -4.95
CA ALA A 39 6.56 17.03 -4.53
C ALA A 39 7.10 16.72 -3.11
N LEU A 40 8.33 17.15 -2.81
CA LEU A 40 8.96 17.01 -1.49
C LEU A 40 8.33 17.91 -0.40
N PHE A 41 7.65 18.98 -0.78
CA PHE A 41 6.86 19.78 0.15
C PHE A 41 5.52 19.11 0.42
N LEU A 42 4.80 18.72 -0.63
CA LEU A 42 3.47 18.10 -0.52
C LEU A 42 3.50 16.78 0.25
N ASP A 43 4.60 16.02 0.16
CA ASP A 43 4.74 14.73 0.85
C ASP A 43 4.94 14.85 2.37
N ARG A 44 5.45 15.98 2.85
CA ARG A 44 5.72 16.25 4.27
C ARG A 44 4.80 17.28 4.90
N ALA A 45 4.19 18.16 4.11
CA ALA A 45 3.37 19.26 4.63
C ALA A 45 2.25 18.80 5.60
N PRO A 46 1.51 17.70 5.35
CA PRO A 46 0.54 17.20 6.32
C PRO A 46 1.18 16.75 7.64
N ALA A 47 2.35 16.10 7.59
CA ALA A 47 3.07 15.68 8.79
C ALA A 47 3.61 16.88 9.58
N VAL A 48 4.10 17.92 8.89
CA VAL A 48 4.51 19.18 9.52
C VAL A 48 3.31 19.89 10.16
N ALA A 49 2.17 19.94 9.46
CA ALA A 49 0.95 20.52 10.00
C ALA A 49 0.47 19.80 11.28
N LEU A 50 0.62 18.47 11.36
CA LEU A 50 0.35 17.71 12.59
C LEU A 50 1.26 18.12 13.74
N LEU A 51 2.57 18.25 13.50
CA LEU A 51 3.52 18.68 14.52
C LEU A 51 3.25 20.10 14.99
N VAL A 52 2.97 21.02 14.07
CA VAL A 52 2.63 22.42 14.38
C VAL A 52 1.32 22.50 15.15
N SER A 53 0.27 21.77 14.72
CA SER A 53 -1.01 21.71 15.43
C SER A 53 -0.86 21.12 16.84
N SER A 54 -0.06 20.06 17.00
CA SER A 54 0.20 19.47 18.33
C SER A 54 0.95 20.45 19.23
N ALA A 55 1.99 21.12 18.73
CA ALA A 55 2.71 22.13 19.49
C ALA A 55 1.82 23.34 19.86
N ALA A 56 0.98 23.79 18.91
CA ALA A 56 0.04 24.87 19.14
C ALA A 56 -1.01 24.51 20.21
N TYR A 57 -1.46 23.25 20.26
CA TYR A 57 -2.36 22.76 21.30
C TYR A 57 -1.73 22.85 22.69
N GLU A 58 -0.53 22.30 22.86
CA GLU A 58 0.18 22.36 24.14
C GLU A 58 0.43 23.81 24.55
N MET A 59 0.95 24.64 23.65
CA MET A 59 1.20 26.06 23.92
C MET A 59 -0.05 26.81 24.35
N TYR A 60 -1.18 26.58 23.66
CA TYR A 60 -2.47 27.16 24.01
C TYR A 60 -2.90 26.74 25.42
N ARG A 61 -2.84 25.45 25.74
CA ARG A 61 -3.25 24.91 27.05
C ARG A 61 -2.34 25.40 28.18
N PHE A 62 -1.04 25.48 27.96
CA PHE A 62 -0.08 26.02 28.95
C PHE A 62 -0.27 27.52 29.17
N HIS A 63 -0.41 28.30 28.09
CA HIS A 63 -0.54 29.75 28.16
C HIS A 63 -1.78 30.18 28.95
N ASP A 64 -2.91 29.50 28.73
CA ASP A 64 -4.17 29.82 29.39
C ASP A 64 -4.31 29.16 30.79
N GLY A 65 -3.26 28.47 31.26
CA GLY A 65 -3.25 27.79 32.56
C GLY A 65 -4.22 26.61 32.63
N LEU A 66 -4.63 26.07 31.48
CA LEU A 66 -5.61 25.00 31.37
C LEU A 66 -4.98 23.60 31.35
N TRP A 67 -3.65 23.51 31.19
CA TRP A 67 -2.94 22.25 31.06
C TRP A 67 -3.06 21.40 32.33
N GLU A 68 -3.50 20.15 32.18
CA GLU A 68 -3.56 19.17 33.24
C GLU A 68 -3.08 17.81 32.74
N ILE A 69 -2.28 17.13 33.56
CA ILE A 69 -1.71 15.82 33.23
C ILE A 69 -2.78 14.76 32.90
N ARG A 70 -4.01 14.93 33.40
CA ARG A 70 -5.12 14.00 33.14
C ARG A 70 -5.84 14.22 31.79
N TYR A 71 -5.62 15.36 31.14
CA TYR A 71 -6.27 15.71 29.87
C TYR A 71 -5.27 15.86 28.72
N ASP A 72 -4.02 16.26 29.01
CA ASP A 72 -3.09 16.75 27.98
C ASP A 72 -1.92 15.82 27.66
N LEU A 73 -1.73 14.70 28.38
CA LEU A 73 -0.76 13.68 27.95
C LEU A 73 -1.10 13.11 26.56
N PRO A 74 -0.08 12.67 25.79
CA PRO A 74 -0.23 12.16 24.43
C PRO A 74 -0.78 10.73 24.40
N MET A 75 -1.87 10.48 25.11
CA MET A 75 -2.49 9.15 25.27
C MET A 75 -3.79 9.02 24.49
N GLN A 76 -4.17 10.01 23.69
CA GLN A 76 -5.23 9.85 22.69
C GLN A 76 -4.72 9.05 21.48
N LEU A 77 -5.57 8.17 20.93
CA LEU A 77 -5.21 7.35 19.77
C LEU A 77 -4.84 8.20 18.54
N CYS A 78 -5.46 9.36 18.35
CA CYS A 78 -5.14 10.28 17.26
C CYS A 78 -3.72 10.87 17.40
N THR A 79 -3.23 11.10 18.63
CA THR A 79 -1.85 11.52 18.90
C THR A 79 -0.87 10.40 18.56
N TRP A 80 -1.18 9.14 18.88
CA TRP A 80 -0.35 8.01 18.46
C TRP A 80 -0.37 7.81 16.94
N ALA A 81 -1.52 8.03 16.29
CA ALA A 81 -1.64 8.03 14.85
C ALA A 81 -0.83 9.16 14.19
N SER A 82 -0.73 10.34 14.81
CA SER A 82 0.09 11.44 14.31
C SER A 82 1.57 11.08 14.32
N PHE A 83 2.07 10.43 15.38
CA PHE A 83 3.44 9.90 15.40
C PHE A 83 3.68 8.87 14.29
N ALA A 84 2.74 7.94 14.08
CA ALA A 84 2.84 6.97 12.98
C ALA A 84 2.88 7.67 11.61
N VAL A 85 2.08 8.72 11.41
CA VAL A 85 2.08 9.52 10.17
C VAL A 85 3.41 10.24 9.97
N VAL A 86 3.93 10.89 11.01
CA VAL A 86 5.22 11.58 10.96
C VAL A 86 6.33 10.59 10.61
N ILE A 87 6.42 9.47 11.32
CA ILE A 87 7.42 8.43 11.03
C ILE A 87 7.28 7.96 9.58
N THR A 88 6.05 7.70 9.10
CA THR A 88 5.80 7.29 7.71
C THR A 88 6.26 8.35 6.71
N ALA A 89 5.94 9.63 6.95
CA ALA A 89 6.27 10.74 6.06
C ALA A 89 7.80 10.92 5.90
N PHE A 90 8.56 10.77 6.98
CA PHE A 90 10.00 11.01 6.95
C PHE A 90 10.83 9.77 6.59
N THR A 91 10.34 8.57 6.88
CA THR A 91 11.13 7.33 6.75
C THR A 91 10.56 6.33 5.75
N ARG A 92 9.31 6.50 5.30
CA ARG A 92 8.55 5.50 4.51
C ARG A 92 8.50 4.12 5.18
N ASN A 93 8.59 4.07 6.51
CA ASN A 93 8.54 2.82 7.26
C ASN A 93 7.17 2.13 7.07
N GLN A 94 7.22 0.87 6.64
CA GLN A 94 6.02 0.08 6.32
C GLN A 94 5.12 -0.16 7.54
N PHE A 95 5.70 -0.39 8.72
CA PHE A 95 4.91 -0.65 9.93
C PHE A 95 4.24 0.63 10.43
N ALA A 96 4.96 1.76 10.43
CA ALA A 96 4.37 3.07 10.73
C ALA A 96 3.21 3.41 9.78
N PHE A 97 3.38 3.12 8.47
CA PHE A 97 2.30 3.30 7.50
C PHE A 97 1.07 2.45 7.83
N GLU A 98 1.27 1.19 8.21
CA GLU A 98 0.18 0.30 8.59
C GLU A 98 -0.54 0.78 9.85
N LEU A 99 0.19 1.27 10.85
CA LEU A 99 -0.38 1.91 12.03
C LEU A 99 -1.24 3.13 11.64
N SER A 100 -0.69 4.04 10.82
CA SER A 100 -1.45 5.18 10.28
C SER A 100 -2.71 4.72 9.54
N TYR A 101 -2.58 3.73 8.66
CA TYR A 101 -3.69 3.24 7.83
C TYR A 101 -4.87 2.75 8.67
N TYR A 102 -4.61 1.86 9.63
CA TYR A 102 -5.67 1.28 10.44
C TYR A 102 -6.20 2.24 11.50
N TRP A 103 -5.34 2.95 12.23
CA TRP A 103 -5.78 3.84 13.30
C TRP A 103 -6.51 5.08 12.81
N ILE A 104 -6.19 5.57 11.61
CA ILE A 104 -6.90 6.72 11.03
C ILE A 104 -8.27 6.28 10.50
N LEU A 105 -8.34 5.24 9.66
CA LEU A 105 -9.59 4.85 9.01
C LEU A 105 -10.59 4.18 9.96
N ALA A 106 -10.13 3.39 10.93
CA ALA A 106 -11.02 2.72 11.88
C ALA A 106 -11.30 3.54 13.15
N GLY A 107 -10.56 4.64 13.37
CA GLY A 107 -10.62 5.42 14.61
C GLY A 107 -10.62 6.92 14.35
N SER A 108 -9.47 7.50 14.04
CA SER A 108 -9.27 8.96 14.09
C SER A 108 -10.13 9.75 13.09
N ILE A 109 -10.62 9.13 12.02
CA ILE A 109 -11.56 9.76 11.07
C ILE A 109 -12.87 10.18 11.76
N HIS A 110 -13.27 9.50 12.84
CA HIS A 110 -14.42 9.89 13.66
C HIS A 110 -14.21 11.23 14.36
N GLY A 111 -12.97 11.61 14.66
CA GLY A 111 -12.67 12.95 15.17
C GLY A 111 -13.05 14.06 14.18
N THR A 112 -13.10 13.77 12.88
CA THR A 112 -13.60 14.68 11.85
C THR A 112 -15.11 14.53 11.60
N LEU A 113 -15.65 13.30 11.64
CA LEU A 113 -17.06 13.05 11.32
C LEU A 113 -18.02 13.33 12.48
N THR A 114 -17.61 12.99 13.70
CA THR A 114 -18.36 13.10 14.97
C THR A 114 -17.43 13.70 16.03
N PRO A 115 -17.04 14.98 15.88
CA PRO A 115 -16.05 15.61 16.75
C PRO A 115 -16.57 15.77 18.18
N ASN A 116 -15.71 15.52 19.15
CA ASN A 116 -15.94 15.94 20.54
C ASN A 116 -15.25 17.29 20.77
N LEU A 117 -15.91 18.37 20.35
CA LEU A 117 -15.37 19.73 20.38
C LEU A 117 -16.33 20.65 21.13
N GLN A 118 -15.80 21.53 21.99
CA GLN A 118 -16.62 22.47 22.78
C GLN A 118 -16.87 23.78 22.05
N PHE A 119 -15.83 24.34 21.41
CA PHE A 119 -15.87 25.67 20.80
C PHE A 119 -15.99 25.59 19.28
N ASP A 120 -16.87 26.42 18.71
CA ASP A 120 -17.06 26.57 17.27
C ASP A 120 -16.10 27.61 16.66
N PHE A 121 -16.11 27.71 15.33
CA PHE A 121 -15.48 28.80 14.60
C PHE A 121 -15.98 30.17 15.11
N PRO A 122 -15.09 31.17 15.28
CA PRO A 122 -13.66 31.21 14.91
C PRO A 122 -12.69 30.95 16.07
N HIS A 123 -13.03 30.12 17.05
CA HIS A 123 -12.16 29.90 18.22
C HIS A 123 -10.85 29.16 17.85
N LEU A 124 -9.73 29.50 18.49
CA LEU A 124 -8.42 28.91 18.15
C LEU A 124 -8.40 27.38 18.28
N TYR A 125 -9.04 26.85 19.32
CA TYR A 125 -9.14 25.40 19.55
C TYR A 125 -9.86 24.67 18.40
N PHE A 126 -10.84 25.31 17.76
CA PHE A 126 -11.52 24.75 16.58
C PHE A 126 -10.53 24.50 15.44
N PHE A 127 -9.67 25.47 15.15
CA PHE A 127 -8.65 25.34 14.10
C PHE A 127 -7.61 24.27 14.45
N ILE A 128 -7.08 24.31 15.67
CA ILE A 128 -6.07 23.33 16.13
C ILE A 128 -6.61 21.91 15.98
N TYR A 129 -7.84 21.67 16.46
CA TYR A 129 -8.48 20.36 16.41
C TYR A 129 -8.68 19.86 14.97
N PHE A 130 -9.27 20.66 14.09
CA PHE A 130 -9.56 20.22 12.72
C PHE A 130 -8.33 20.18 11.81
N VAL A 131 -7.36 21.09 11.98
CA VAL A 131 -6.07 20.99 11.26
C VAL A 131 -5.38 19.68 11.61
N GLY A 132 -5.38 19.27 12.88
CA GLY A 132 -4.82 17.98 13.30
C GLY A 132 -5.51 16.80 12.61
N HIS A 133 -6.83 16.70 12.72
CA HIS A 133 -7.56 15.54 12.20
C HIS A 133 -7.59 15.48 10.66
N VAL A 134 -7.77 16.62 9.98
CA VAL A 134 -7.73 16.66 8.52
C VAL A 134 -6.34 16.32 7.98
N SER A 135 -5.27 16.76 8.66
CA SER A 135 -3.89 16.43 8.24
C SER A 135 -3.59 14.93 8.31
N LEU A 136 -4.16 14.20 9.29
CA LEU A 136 -4.08 12.73 9.33
C LEU A 136 -4.67 12.10 8.06
N ILE A 137 -5.87 12.53 7.67
CA ILE A 137 -6.59 12.01 6.50
C ILE A 137 -5.82 12.33 5.22
N VAL A 138 -5.42 13.59 5.03
CA VAL A 138 -4.65 14.03 3.85
C VAL A 138 -3.35 13.25 3.73
N ALA A 139 -2.59 13.09 4.82
CA ALA A 139 -1.34 12.33 4.83
C ALA A 139 -1.57 10.86 4.41
N LEU A 140 -2.56 10.20 5.02
CA LEU A 140 -2.86 8.81 4.73
C LEU A 140 -3.21 8.58 3.26
N PHE A 141 -4.08 9.42 2.71
CA PHE A 141 -4.50 9.31 1.31
C PHE A 141 -3.33 9.65 0.37
N TYR A 142 -2.45 10.57 0.74
CA TYR A 142 -1.21 10.80 0.00
C TYR A 142 -0.33 9.54 -0.04
N PHE A 143 -0.11 8.89 1.11
CA PHE A 143 0.65 7.63 1.17
C PHE A 143 0.03 6.53 0.31
N LEU A 144 -1.30 6.41 0.33
CA LEU A 144 -2.03 5.41 -0.45
C LEU A 144 -2.01 5.71 -1.95
N PHE A 145 -2.23 6.95 -2.37
CA PHE A 145 -2.54 7.24 -3.77
C PHE A 145 -1.39 7.84 -4.55
N VAL A 146 -0.44 8.48 -3.89
CA VAL A 146 0.77 9.04 -4.50
C VAL A 146 1.93 8.06 -4.31
N TRP A 147 2.28 7.73 -3.07
CA TRP A 147 3.38 6.79 -2.79
C TRP A 147 3.03 5.32 -3.02
N LYS A 148 1.74 5.01 -3.15
CA LYS A 148 1.25 3.64 -3.39
C LYS A 148 1.64 2.65 -2.30
N LEU A 149 1.80 3.11 -1.06
CA LEU A 149 1.98 2.23 0.10
C LEU A 149 0.71 1.41 0.35
N ARG A 150 0.85 0.16 0.79
CA ARG A 150 -0.25 -0.80 0.92
C ARG A 150 -0.05 -1.64 2.18
N PRO A 151 -1.13 -1.99 2.92
CA PRO A 151 -0.99 -2.88 4.06
C PRO A 151 -0.41 -4.24 3.62
N ALA A 152 0.67 -4.68 4.25
CA ALA A 152 1.33 -5.94 3.88
C ALA A 152 0.55 -7.16 4.41
N PRO A 153 0.77 -8.37 3.88
CA PRO A 153 0.21 -9.58 4.47
C PRO A 153 0.50 -9.70 5.97
N GLY A 154 -0.51 -10.06 6.74
CA GLY A 154 -0.43 -10.15 8.20
C GLY A 154 -0.47 -8.81 8.94
N SER A 155 -0.66 -7.68 8.25
CA SER A 155 -0.75 -6.34 8.86
C SER A 155 -1.86 -6.24 9.89
N VAL A 156 -3.02 -6.86 9.63
CA VAL A 156 -4.16 -6.88 10.59
C VAL A 156 -3.72 -7.41 11.95
N LYS A 157 -3.10 -8.61 11.99
CA LYS A 157 -2.62 -9.22 13.24
C LYS A 157 -1.54 -8.36 13.89
N ARG A 158 -0.55 -7.92 13.11
CA ARG A 158 0.60 -7.14 13.60
C ARG A 158 0.15 -5.81 14.23
N VAL A 159 -0.68 -5.06 13.54
CA VAL A 159 -1.19 -3.77 14.03
C VAL A 159 -2.19 -3.95 15.17
N PHE A 160 -3.06 -4.97 15.11
CA PHE A 160 -3.96 -5.26 16.22
C PHE A 160 -3.20 -5.61 17.52
N LEU A 161 -2.17 -6.46 17.44
CA LEU A 161 -1.32 -6.78 18.59
C LEU A 161 -0.58 -5.54 19.12
N PHE A 162 -0.06 -4.68 18.25
CA PHE A 162 0.56 -3.43 18.69
C PHE A 162 -0.46 -2.45 19.30
N THR A 163 -1.70 -2.46 18.83
CA THR A 163 -2.79 -1.65 19.41
C THR A 163 -3.08 -2.06 20.86
N GLN A 164 -2.79 -3.31 21.26
CA GLN A 164 -2.86 -3.73 22.65
C GLN A 164 -1.82 -3.03 23.53
N VAL A 165 -0.66 -2.66 22.97
CA VAL A 165 0.35 -1.86 23.69
C VAL A 165 -0.24 -0.48 24.01
N TYR A 166 -0.79 0.21 23.01
CA TYR A 166 -1.50 1.47 23.22
C TYR A 166 -2.60 1.34 24.27
N PHE A 167 -3.46 0.32 24.13
CA PHE A 167 -4.58 0.09 25.03
C PHE A 167 -4.10 -0.10 26.47
N ALA A 168 -3.08 -0.93 26.69
CA ALA A 168 -2.51 -1.16 28.01
C ALA A 168 -1.89 0.13 28.59
N THR A 169 -1.10 0.87 27.79
CA THR A 169 -0.47 2.11 28.27
C THR A 169 -1.48 3.20 28.60
N ALA A 170 -2.51 3.37 27.76
CA ALA A 170 -3.57 4.33 28.00
C ALA A 170 -4.42 3.94 29.21
N MET A 171 -4.76 2.65 29.36
CA MET A 171 -5.49 2.14 30.52
C MET A 171 -4.72 2.35 31.83
N LEU A 172 -3.42 2.01 31.85
CA LEU A 172 -2.58 2.23 33.03
C LEU A 172 -2.49 3.72 33.39
N THR A 173 -2.36 4.58 32.37
CA THR A 173 -2.33 6.04 32.58
C THR A 173 -3.66 6.54 33.14
N ASN A 174 -4.79 6.07 32.61
CA ASN A 174 -6.12 6.43 33.10
C ASN A 174 -6.33 6.03 34.56
N LEU A 175 -5.93 4.81 34.93
CA LEU A 175 -6.03 4.33 36.31
C LEU A 175 -5.10 5.10 37.26
N ALA A 176 -3.91 5.50 36.81
CA ALA A 176 -2.94 6.21 37.63
C ALA A 176 -3.30 7.69 37.86
N LEU A 177 -3.99 8.32 36.91
CA LEU A 177 -4.22 9.77 36.90
C LEU A 177 -5.69 10.17 37.04
N ASP A 178 -6.60 9.19 37.22
CA ASP A 178 -8.05 9.41 37.15
C ASP A 178 -8.46 10.12 35.85
N ALA A 179 -7.89 9.64 34.73
CA ALA A 179 -8.06 10.20 33.40
C ALA A 179 -8.97 9.33 32.52
N ASN A 180 -9.35 9.86 31.34
CA ASN A 180 -10.21 9.15 30.40
C ASN A 180 -9.70 9.22 28.94
N TYR A 181 -8.41 8.97 28.75
CA TYR A 181 -7.82 8.85 27.41
C TYR A 181 -8.43 7.71 26.62
N GLY A 182 -8.72 7.97 25.34
CA GLY A 182 -9.34 6.99 24.44
C GLY A 182 -10.74 6.54 24.83
N TYR A 183 -11.40 7.22 25.78
CA TYR A 183 -12.70 6.84 26.36
C TYR A 183 -12.70 5.42 26.96
N LEU A 184 -11.58 5.02 27.58
CA LEU A 184 -11.42 3.69 28.17
C LEU A 184 -12.04 3.56 29.57
N MET A 185 -12.34 4.67 30.24
CA MET A 185 -12.99 4.68 31.56
C MET A 185 -14.47 5.03 31.45
N GLN A 186 -14.80 6.03 30.62
CA GLN A 186 -16.16 6.52 30.42
C GLN A 186 -16.39 6.90 28.96
N LYS A 187 -17.61 6.71 28.48
CA LYS A 187 -18.04 7.12 27.13
C LYS A 187 -18.06 8.65 27.03
N PRO A 188 -17.86 9.23 25.83
CA PRO A 188 -17.99 10.68 25.63
C PRO A 188 -19.41 11.16 25.92
N GLU A 189 -19.55 12.41 26.34
CA GLU A 189 -20.86 13.06 26.51
C GLU A 189 -21.56 13.33 25.18
N ASN A 190 -20.79 13.61 24.13
CA ASN A 190 -21.29 13.87 22.79
C ASN A 190 -21.67 12.55 22.07
N PRO A 191 -22.71 12.58 21.20
CA PRO A 191 -23.18 11.40 20.48
C PRO A 191 -22.05 10.65 19.77
N SER A 192 -21.94 9.36 20.04
CA SER A 192 -20.85 8.53 19.53
C SER A 192 -21.28 7.11 19.23
N PHE A 193 -20.46 6.39 18.47
CA PHE A 193 -20.70 4.96 18.22
C PHE A 193 -20.62 4.12 19.51
N LEU A 194 -19.97 4.64 20.57
CA LEU A 194 -19.87 3.95 21.86
C LEU A 194 -21.22 3.90 22.59
N ASP A 195 -22.19 4.75 22.22
CA ASP A 195 -23.51 4.79 22.86
C ASP A 195 -24.31 3.50 22.59
N TYR A 196 -24.02 2.83 21.47
CA TYR A 196 -24.63 1.55 21.08
C TYR A 196 -23.98 0.33 21.75
N MET A 197 -22.92 0.53 22.54
CA MET A 197 -22.18 -0.54 23.21
C MET A 197 -22.65 -0.75 24.65
N GLY A 198 -22.27 -1.88 25.27
CA GLY A 198 -22.60 -2.21 26.66
C GLY A 198 -22.03 -1.23 27.72
N PRO A 199 -22.31 -1.46 29.02
CA PRO A 199 -21.72 -0.68 30.11
C PRO A 199 -20.22 -0.98 30.29
N TRP A 200 -19.50 -0.11 31.00
CA TRP A 200 -18.11 -0.37 31.40
C TRP A 200 -18.05 -1.59 32.33
N PRO A 201 -17.07 -2.52 32.21
CA PRO A 201 -15.97 -2.56 31.23
C PRO A 201 -16.30 -3.35 29.95
N ARG A 202 -17.55 -3.81 29.76
CA ARG A 202 -17.95 -4.68 28.63
C ARG A 202 -17.65 -4.05 27.27
N TYR A 203 -17.95 -2.76 27.11
CA TYR A 203 -17.73 -2.09 25.82
C TYR A 203 -16.26 -2.05 25.40
N LEU A 204 -15.30 -2.21 26.33
CA LEU A 204 -13.89 -2.29 25.98
C LEU A 204 -13.58 -3.53 25.14
N LEU A 205 -14.25 -4.65 25.40
CA LEU A 205 -14.16 -5.86 24.57
C LEU A 205 -14.87 -5.66 23.24
N GLU A 206 -16.01 -4.97 23.23
CA GLU A 206 -16.78 -4.65 22.02
C GLU A 206 -16.01 -3.71 21.09
N MET A 207 -15.32 -2.70 21.64
CA MET A 207 -14.41 -1.81 20.92
C MET A 207 -13.27 -2.59 20.27
N GLN A 208 -12.66 -3.54 20.99
CA GLN A 208 -11.59 -4.37 20.44
C GLN A 208 -12.09 -5.30 19.33
N ALA A 209 -13.25 -5.92 19.50
CA ALA A 209 -13.87 -6.75 18.48
C ALA A 209 -14.21 -5.93 17.23
N LEU A 210 -14.79 -4.74 17.40
CA LEU A 210 -15.07 -3.81 16.31
C LEU A 210 -13.80 -3.35 15.61
N ALA A 211 -12.76 -2.98 16.35
CA ALA A 211 -11.47 -2.58 15.77
C ALA A 211 -10.87 -3.72 14.93
N PHE A 212 -10.87 -4.95 15.45
CA PHE A 212 -10.40 -6.11 14.68
C PHE A 212 -11.24 -6.34 13.41
N PHE A 213 -12.56 -6.28 13.53
CA PHE A 213 -13.47 -6.41 12.39
C PHE A 213 -13.21 -5.33 11.32
N LEU A 214 -13.10 -4.06 11.72
CA LEU A 214 -12.78 -2.96 10.82
C LEU A 214 -11.41 -3.13 10.18
N PHE A 215 -10.40 -3.60 10.91
CA PHE A 215 -9.07 -3.86 10.35
C PHE A 215 -9.13 -4.95 9.28
N VAL A 216 -9.90 -6.02 9.52
CA VAL A 216 -10.14 -7.07 8.51
C VAL A 216 -10.81 -6.46 7.28
N LEU A 217 -11.89 -5.68 7.46
CA LEU A 217 -12.64 -5.04 6.38
C LEU A 217 -11.76 -4.12 5.54
N LEU A 218 -10.97 -3.26 6.21
CA LEU A 218 -10.03 -2.35 5.57
C LEU A 218 -8.91 -3.09 4.83
N TYR A 219 -8.56 -4.31 5.24
CA TYR A 219 -7.57 -5.13 4.54
C TYR A 219 -8.14 -5.82 3.28
N LEU A 220 -9.45 -6.06 3.18
CA LEU A 220 -10.07 -6.83 2.09
C LEU A 220 -9.70 -6.32 0.68
N PRO A 221 -9.68 -5.00 0.38
CA PRO A 221 -9.29 -4.51 -0.94
C PRO A 221 -7.85 -4.86 -1.34
N PHE A 222 -7.00 -5.17 -0.37
CA PHE A 222 -5.58 -5.50 -0.57
C PHE A 222 -5.30 -7.01 -0.51
N ARG A 223 -6.21 -7.79 0.09
CA ARG A 223 -6.16 -9.26 0.08
C ARG A 223 -6.04 -9.83 -1.34
N SER A 224 -6.72 -9.21 -2.30
CA SER A 224 -6.76 -9.64 -3.71
C SER A 224 -5.64 -9.06 -4.58
N ARG A 225 -4.71 -8.26 -4.03
CA ARG A 225 -3.46 -7.91 -4.73
C ARG A 225 -2.38 -8.99 -4.62
N ARG A 226 -2.78 -10.19 -4.21
CA ARG A 226 -2.12 -11.45 -4.54
C ARG A 226 -2.76 -12.05 -5.82
N PHE A 227 -2.56 -11.36 -6.94
CA PHE A 227 -2.68 -11.87 -8.32
C PHE A 227 -1.61 -11.10 -9.12
N ALA A 228 -0.43 -11.61 -9.46
CA ALA A 228 0.09 -12.97 -9.40
C ALA A 228 1.61 -12.97 -9.06
N MET A 229 1.98 -13.35 -7.84
CA MET A 229 2.75 -14.59 -7.80
C MET A 229 1.69 -15.65 -7.69
N SER A 230 1.32 -16.19 -8.85
CA SER A 230 0.57 -17.43 -8.98
C SER A 230 1.02 -18.33 -7.82
N SER A 231 0.07 -18.98 -7.13
CA SER A 231 0.36 -20.30 -6.60
C SER A 231 0.92 -21.06 -7.79
N ARG A 232 2.26 -21.01 -7.99
CA ARG A 232 2.88 -21.69 -9.09
C ARG A 232 2.41 -23.11 -8.88
N LYS A 233 1.54 -23.59 -9.76
CA LYS A 233 1.52 -25.01 -10.05
C LYS A 233 3.00 -25.30 -10.28
N SER A 234 3.61 -25.93 -9.29
CA SER A 234 5.00 -26.34 -9.37
C SER A 234 4.93 -27.49 -10.36
N PHE A 235 5.30 -27.21 -11.60
CA PHE A 235 5.36 -28.23 -12.62
C PHE A 235 6.62 -29.05 -12.40
N ALA A 236 6.50 -30.37 -12.47
CA ALA A 236 7.64 -31.25 -12.27
C ALA A 236 8.66 -31.15 -13.41
N SER A 237 8.23 -30.70 -14.60
CA SER A 237 9.05 -30.55 -15.79
C SER A 237 8.49 -29.51 -16.76
N VAL A 238 9.29 -29.12 -17.76
CA VAL A 238 8.83 -28.25 -18.86
C VAL A 238 7.69 -28.92 -19.64
N THR A 239 7.76 -30.23 -19.85
CA THR A 239 6.68 -31.01 -20.48
C THR A 239 5.38 -30.90 -19.68
N ASP A 240 5.45 -31.05 -18.36
CA ASP A 240 4.28 -30.91 -17.46
C ASP A 240 3.68 -29.48 -17.50
N TYR A 241 4.53 -28.45 -17.54
CA TYR A 241 4.08 -27.06 -17.75
C TYR A 241 3.30 -26.88 -19.04
N ILE A 242 3.82 -27.44 -20.15
CA ILE A 242 3.24 -27.32 -21.50
C ILE A 242 1.93 -28.10 -21.60
N GLN A 243 1.87 -29.32 -21.06
CA GLN A 243 0.66 -30.17 -21.08
C GLN A 243 -0.52 -29.58 -20.30
N ASN A 244 -0.24 -28.77 -19.28
CA ASN A 244 -1.25 -28.09 -18.48
C ASN A 244 -1.75 -26.76 -19.10
N GLN A 245 -1.39 -26.45 -20.35
CA GLN A 245 -1.88 -25.28 -21.08
C GLN A 245 -3.09 -25.62 -21.96
N SER A 246 -3.81 -24.60 -22.42
CA SER A 246 -4.83 -24.78 -23.47
C SER A 246 -4.19 -25.29 -24.76
N GLU A 247 -4.97 -25.95 -25.62
CA GLU A 247 -4.45 -26.58 -26.84
C GLU A 247 -3.67 -25.61 -27.74
N ALA A 248 -4.20 -24.40 -27.96
CA ALA A 248 -3.54 -23.37 -28.76
C ALA A 248 -2.20 -22.92 -28.15
N VAL A 249 -2.16 -22.70 -26.83
CA VAL A 249 -0.94 -22.29 -26.12
C VAL A 249 0.08 -23.43 -26.09
N ARG A 250 -0.38 -24.67 -25.87
CA ARG A 250 0.46 -25.88 -25.89
C ARG A 250 1.19 -26.00 -27.23
N GLY A 251 0.46 -25.92 -28.35
CA GLY A 251 1.06 -26.00 -29.68
C GLY A 251 2.09 -24.89 -29.95
N ALA A 252 1.81 -23.66 -29.54
CA ALA A 252 2.74 -22.55 -29.70
C ALA A 252 4.01 -22.69 -28.82
N LEU A 253 3.87 -23.14 -27.58
CA LEU A 253 5.01 -23.39 -26.69
C LEU A 253 5.88 -24.56 -27.15
N GLU A 254 5.27 -25.62 -27.66
CA GLU A 254 6.02 -26.75 -28.24
C GLU A 254 6.86 -26.30 -29.44
N LYS A 255 6.30 -25.45 -30.32
CA LYS A 255 7.06 -24.87 -31.43
C LYS A 255 8.25 -24.04 -30.95
N LEU A 256 8.07 -23.19 -29.94
CA LEU A 256 9.18 -22.42 -29.37
C LEU A 256 10.24 -23.33 -28.73
N ARG A 257 9.82 -24.34 -27.96
CA ARG A 257 10.71 -25.35 -27.37
C ARG A 257 11.53 -26.06 -28.45
N GLN A 258 10.88 -26.48 -29.54
CA GLN A 258 11.56 -27.12 -30.69
C GLN A 258 12.55 -26.17 -31.36
N CYS A 259 12.20 -24.89 -31.56
CA CYS A 259 13.12 -23.91 -32.13
C CYS A 259 14.37 -23.72 -31.25
N ILE A 260 14.20 -23.64 -29.93
CA ILE A 260 15.31 -23.48 -28.99
C ILE A 260 16.24 -24.71 -29.03
N LEU A 261 15.68 -25.92 -28.98
CA LEU A 261 16.46 -27.17 -29.00
C LEU A 261 17.08 -27.47 -30.37
N LYS A 262 16.49 -26.98 -31.48
CA LYS A 262 17.13 -27.03 -32.81
C LYS A 262 18.31 -26.07 -32.91
N ALA A 263 18.17 -24.85 -32.37
CA ALA A 263 19.21 -23.83 -32.41
C ALA A 263 20.39 -24.18 -31.49
N VAL A 264 20.13 -24.77 -30.32
CA VAL A 264 21.13 -25.17 -29.33
C VAL A 264 20.76 -26.56 -28.78
N PRO A 265 21.21 -27.65 -29.43
CA PRO A 265 20.87 -29.02 -29.05
C PRO A 265 21.30 -29.41 -27.63
N GLU A 266 22.34 -28.77 -27.09
CA GLU A 266 22.84 -28.97 -25.73
C GLU A 266 22.09 -28.14 -24.66
N ALA A 267 21.06 -27.37 -25.05
CA ALA A 267 20.33 -26.53 -24.12
C ALA A 267 19.61 -27.36 -23.06
N ARG A 268 19.85 -27.03 -21.78
CA ARG A 268 19.22 -27.75 -20.67
C ARG A 268 17.92 -27.06 -20.26
N GLU A 269 16.86 -27.85 -20.19
CA GLU A 269 15.58 -27.42 -19.63
C GLU A 269 15.62 -27.30 -18.11
N LEU A 270 15.09 -26.20 -17.60
CA LEU A 270 14.96 -25.91 -16.18
C LEU A 270 13.79 -24.95 -15.95
N PHE A 271 13.59 -24.53 -14.70
CA PHE A 271 12.62 -23.50 -14.34
C PHE A 271 13.32 -22.26 -13.80
N ASN A 272 12.91 -21.11 -14.31
CA ASN A 272 13.29 -19.82 -13.75
C ASN A 272 12.05 -18.93 -13.71
N TYR A 273 11.87 -18.17 -12.62
CA TYR A 273 10.63 -17.42 -12.39
C TYR A 273 9.32 -18.22 -12.55
N GLY A 274 9.38 -19.55 -12.43
CA GLY A 274 8.21 -20.43 -12.51
C GLY A 274 7.69 -20.68 -13.91
N ILE A 275 8.50 -20.35 -14.91
CA ILE A 275 8.24 -20.64 -16.31
C ILE A 275 9.42 -21.47 -16.87
N PRO A 276 9.20 -22.21 -17.97
CA PRO A 276 10.26 -22.92 -18.66
C PRO A 276 11.41 -21.99 -19.05
N ALA A 277 12.62 -22.43 -18.72
CA ALA A 277 13.88 -21.78 -19.04
C ALA A 277 14.83 -22.79 -19.68
N PHE A 278 15.70 -22.29 -20.55
CA PHE A 278 16.66 -23.10 -21.30
C PHE A 278 18.05 -22.48 -21.10
N ALA A 279 18.91 -23.17 -20.36
CA ALA A 279 20.31 -22.76 -20.23
C ALA A 279 21.07 -23.11 -21.50
N LEU A 280 21.65 -22.10 -22.15
CA LEU A 280 22.34 -22.23 -23.44
C LEU A 280 23.81 -22.65 -23.30
N LYS A 281 24.29 -22.87 -22.07
CA LYS A 281 25.59 -23.50 -21.80
C LYS A 281 25.53 -24.35 -20.53
N LYS A 282 26.50 -25.25 -20.41
CA LYS A 282 26.71 -26.03 -19.18
C LYS A 282 26.99 -25.08 -18.01
N ASP A 283 26.29 -25.29 -16.90
CA ASP A 283 26.31 -24.44 -15.70
C ASP A 283 25.93 -22.97 -15.95
N GLY A 284 25.16 -22.71 -17.02
CA GLY A 284 24.66 -21.38 -17.37
C GLY A 284 23.84 -20.75 -16.26
N LYS A 285 24.25 -19.55 -15.85
CA LYS A 285 23.52 -18.74 -14.86
C LYS A 285 22.26 -18.16 -15.50
N ARG A 286 21.51 -17.40 -14.72
CA ARG A 286 20.27 -16.75 -15.17
C ARG A 286 20.43 -15.97 -16.47
N ASP A 287 21.53 -15.26 -16.67
CA ASP A 287 21.74 -14.44 -17.87
C ASP A 287 22.06 -15.31 -19.10
N ASP A 288 22.51 -16.54 -18.91
CA ASP A 288 22.82 -17.49 -19.98
C ASP A 288 21.58 -18.29 -20.46
N GLN A 289 20.38 -17.84 -20.10
CA GLN A 289 19.13 -18.54 -20.34
C GLN A 289 18.20 -17.77 -21.27
N VAL A 290 17.42 -18.51 -22.04
CA VAL A 290 16.19 -18.00 -22.68
C VAL A 290 14.98 -18.65 -22.03
N MET A 291 13.83 -17.98 -22.06
CA MET A 291 12.62 -18.48 -21.40
C MET A 291 11.41 -18.40 -22.33
N ILE A 292 10.39 -19.20 -22.04
CA ILE A 292 9.08 -19.15 -22.71
C ILE A 292 7.95 -19.20 -21.67
N ALA A 293 6.82 -18.55 -21.96
CA ALA A 293 5.66 -18.57 -21.07
C ALA A 293 4.33 -18.55 -21.87
N GLY A 294 3.34 -19.31 -21.39
CA GLY A 294 2.00 -19.34 -21.96
C GLY A 294 1.08 -18.28 -21.35
N TYR A 295 0.29 -17.62 -22.19
CA TYR A 295 -0.76 -16.68 -21.81
C TYR A 295 -2.03 -16.93 -22.63
N GLU A 296 -3.16 -16.37 -22.19
CA GLU A 296 -4.48 -16.61 -22.79
C GLU A 296 -4.55 -16.27 -24.30
N ARG A 297 -3.81 -15.25 -24.75
CA ARG A 297 -3.88 -14.73 -26.13
C ARG A 297 -2.55 -14.75 -26.90
N HIS A 298 -1.45 -15.14 -26.25
CA HIS A 298 -0.11 -15.13 -26.84
C HIS A 298 0.82 -16.09 -26.09
N VAL A 299 1.98 -16.38 -26.69
CA VAL A 299 3.13 -16.92 -25.97
C VAL A 299 4.21 -15.84 -25.83
N GLY A 300 4.81 -15.76 -24.65
CA GLY A 300 5.95 -14.88 -24.39
C GLY A 300 7.26 -15.61 -24.65
N PHE A 301 8.17 -14.97 -25.37
CA PHE A 301 9.55 -15.42 -25.55
C PHE A 301 10.52 -14.38 -24.97
N TYR A 302 11.52 -14.85 -24.21
CA TYR A 302 12.44 -14.00 -23.46
C TYR A 302 13.90 -14.30 -23.86
N PRO A 303 14.39 -13.73 -24.98
CA PRO A 303 15.68 -14.08 -25.58
C PRO A 303 16.89 -13.29 -25.03
N HIS A 304 16.71 -12.49 -23.98
CA HIS A 304 17.64 -11.46 -23.47
C HIS A 304 17.55 -10.10 -24.20
N PRO A 305 17.78 -8.95 -23.51
CA PRO A 305 17.73 -7.62 -24.13
C PRO A 305 18.61 -7.43 -25.35
N SER A 306 19.81 -8.01 -25.36
CA SER A 306 20.72 -7.91 -26.51
C SER A 306 20.14 -8.51 -27.79
N ALA A 307 19.37 -9.61 -27.68
CA ALA A 307 18.72 -10.22 -28.83
C ALA A 307 17.52 -9.38 -29.30
N ILE A 308 16.76 -8.79 -28.39
CA ILE A 308 15.66 -7.88 -28.75
C ILE A 308 16.20 -6.67 -29.52
N GLU A 309 17.32 -6.08 -29.08
CA GLU A 309 17.91 -4.93 -29.75
C GLU A 309 18.47 -5.30 -31.14
N HIS A 310 19.15 -6.44 -31.25
CA HIS A 310 19.74 -6.88 -32.53
C HIS A 310 18.69 -7.18 -33.60
N PHE A 311 17.55 -7.78 -33.23
CA PHE A 311 16.48 -8.18 -34.14
C PHE A 311 15.31 -7.19 -34.17
N LYS A 312 15.51 -5.95 -33.73
CA LYS A 312 14.43 -4.97 -33.51
C LYS A 312 13.59 -4.69 -34.77
N GLU A 313 14.21 -4.59 -35.94
CA GLU A 313 13.51 -4.34 -37.21
C GLU A 313 12.59 -5.51 -37.59
N GLU A 314 13.10 -6.74 -37.46
CA GLU A 314 12.36 -7.97 -37.75
C GLU A 314 11.23 -8.23 -36.74
N LEU A 315 11.34 -7.65 -35.54
CA LEU A 315 10.34 -7.72 -34.48
C LEU A 315 9.31 -6.59 -34.52
N ALA A 316 9.40 -5.64 -35.47
CA ALA A 316 8.53 -4.45 -35.50
C ALA A 316 7.03 -4.78 -35.57
N GLY A 317 6.65 -5.94 -36.11
CA GLY A 317 5.27 -6.43 -36.17
C GLY A 317 4.74 -7.05 -34.87
N TYR A 318 5.58 -7.22 -33.85
CA TYR A 318 5.22 -7.85 -32.59
C TYR A 318 5.29 -6.89 -31.41
N LYS A 319 4.52 -7.19 -30.36
CA LYS A 319 4.63 -6.45 -29.09
C LYS A 319 5.90 -6.87 -28.37
N THR A 320 6.81 -5.93 -28.18
CA THR A 320 8.11 -6.14 -27.53
C THR A 320 8.22 -5.39 -26.19
N GLY A 321 9.16 -5.83 -25.37
CA GLY A 321 9.62 -5.17 -24.15
C GLY A 321 11.14 -5.32 -24.03
N LYS A 322 11.77 -4.74 -22.99
CA LYS A 322 13.24 -4.66 -22.87
C LYS A 322 13.99 -5.98 -23.12
N GLY A 323 13.41 -7.13 -22.79
CA GLY A 323 14.02 -8.44 -23.02
C GLY A 323 13.01 -9.51 -23.41
N SER A 324 11.90 -9.12 -24.04
CA SER A 324 10.78 -10.01 -24.33
C SER A 324 10.06 -9.64 -25.62
N VAL A 325 9.50 -10.64 -26.30
CA VAL A 325 8.54 -10.49 -27.40
C VAL A 325 7.31 -11.36 -27.14
N GLN A 326 6.14 -10.88 -27.55
CA GLN A 326 4.88 -11.63 -27.51
C GLN A 326 4.51 -12.09 -28.92
N PHE A 327 4.34 -13.41 -29.10
CA PHE A 327 3.83 -13.99 -30.34
C PHE A 327 2.33 -14.31 -30.17
N PRO A 328 1.43 -13.61 -30.89
CA PRO A 328 -0.01 -13.85 -30.83
C PRO A 328 -0.38 -15.28 -31.25
N LEU A 329 -1.37 -15.89 -30.59
CA LEU A 329 -1.82 -17.26 -30.92
C LEU A 329 -2.58 -17.35 -32.25
N ASN A 330 -3.05 -16.22 -32.79
CA ASN A 330 -3.77 -16.16 -34.07
C ASN A 330 -2.83 -16.04 -35.29
N GLN A 331 -1.51 -16.13 -35.08
CA GLN A 331 -0.49 -16.07 -36.13
C GLN A 331 0.51 -17.21 -35.93
N PRO A 332 1.15 -17.71 -36.99
CA PRO A 332 2.20 -18.71 -36.86
C PRO A 332 3.42 -18.14 -36.12
N ILE A 333 4.08 -18.98 -35.32
CA ILE A 333 5.36 -18.61 -34.70
C ILE A 333 6.40 -18.40 -35.81
N PRO A 334 7.17 -17.30 -35.80
CA PRO A 334 8.23 -17.07 -36.78
C PRO A 334 9.46 -17.91 -36.43
N GLU A 335 9.40 -19.21 -36.72
CA GLU A 335 10.38 -20.23 -36.28
C GLU A 335 11.83 -19.86 -36.66
N GLU A 336 12.07 -19.42 -37.90
CA GLU A 336 13.40 -18.98 -38.37
C GLU A 336 13.96 -17.79 -37.59
N LEU A 337 13.11 -16.82 -37.25
CA LEU A 337 13.52 -15.67 -36.45
C LEU A 337 13.88 -16.13 -35.03
N VAL A 338 13.04 -16.98 -34.42
CA VAL A 338 13.30 -17.52 -33.07
C VAL A 338 14.63 -18.27 -33.04
N MET A 339 14.90 -19.15 -34.01
CA MET A 339 16.16 -19.88 -34.08
C MET A 339 17.37 -18.94 -34.20
N ARG A 340 17.32 -17.94 -35.08
CA ARG A 340 18.39 -16.94 -35.22
C ARG A 340 18.61 -16.14 -33.93
N MET A 341 17.54 -15.77 -33.21
CA MET A 341 17.65 -15.08 -31.93
C MET A 341 18.34 -15.93 -30.85
N VAL A 342 18.01 -17.22 -30.78
CA VAL A 342 18.64 -18.15 -29.82
C VAL A 342 20.11 -18.36 -30.18
N SER A 343 20.44 -18.63 -31.44
CA SER A 343 21.83 -18.81 -31.89
C SER A 343 22.67 -17.55 -31.70
N TYR A 344 22.09 -16.37 -31.97
CA TYR A 344 22.75 -15.10 -31.66
C TYR A 344 23.03 -14.97 -30.16
N ARG A 345 22.04 -15.27 -29.30
CA ARG A 345 22.25 -15.21 -27.85
C ARG A 345 23.33 -16.18 -27.40
N LYS A 346 23.35 -17.41 -27.92
CA LYS A 346 24.40 -18.42 -27.68
C LYS A 346 25.78 -17.88 -28.06
N SER A 347 25.93 -17.29 -29.24
CA SER A 347 27.22 -16.74 -29.67
C SER A 347 27.74 -15.61 -28.77
N LEU A 348 26.86 -14.83 -28.13
CA LEU A 348 27.26 -13.83 -27.14
C LEU A 348 27.68 -14.43 -25.80
N ILE A 349 27.14 -15.60 -25.43
CA ILE A 349 27.46 -16.31 -24.19
C ILE A 349 28.82 -17.00 -24.29
N ASP A 350 29.19 -17.46 -25.49
CA ASP A 350 30.44 -18.17 -25.75
C ASP A 350 31.64 -17.22 -25.99
N LYS A 351 31.40 -15.90 -26.09
CA LYS A 351 32.48 -14.92 -26.13
C LYS A 351 33.19 -14.89 -24.76
N PRO A 352 34.53 -14.99 -24.73
CA PRO A 352 35.32 -15.06 -23.50
C PRO A 352 35.23 -13.81 -22.63
#